data_AF-A0A9N9VPQ7-F1
#
_entry.id   AF-A0A9N9VPQ7-F1
#
_cell.length_a   1.000
_cell.length_b   1.000
_cell.length_c   1.000
_cell.angle_alpha   90.00
_cell.angle_beta   90.00
_cell.angle_gamma   90.00
#
_symmetry.space_group_name_H-M   'P 1'
#
loop_
_entity.id
_entity.type
_entity.pdbx_description
1 polymer ?
#
loop_
_entity_poly.entity_id
_entity_poly.type
_entity_poly.pdbx_seq_one_letter_code
_entity_poly.pdbx_strand_id
1 'polypeptide(L)'
;MQFMVVEVLRTTDHTYRHDLESFFYVLLWMCARQSWRNGFAGEETPPKESLLRRWEIGSFKYIADAKEGHMTVNGVERIMGEFSGAFESVEPLCLKIEKILFPLDS
;
A
#
# COMPACT_ATOMS: atom_id res chain seq x y z
N MET A 1 9.81 6.60 -14.32
CA MET A 1 9.32 5.25 -14.70
C MET A 1 8.62 4.54 -13.54
N GLN A 2 7.92 5.28 -12.66
CA GLN A 2 7.35 4.78 -11.39
C GLN A 2 5.81 4.80 -11.37
N PHE A 3 5.15 5.22 -12.46
CA PHE A 3 3.70 5.39 -12.55
C PHE A 3 3.16 5.00 -13.93
N MET A 4 3.63 3.89 -14.49
CA MET A 4 3.03 3.38 -15.73
C MET A 4 1.70 2.70 -15.37
N VAL A 5 0.59 3.26 -15.85
CA VAL A 5 -0.77 2.73 -15.66
C VAL A 5 -1.29 2.21 -17.00
N VAL A 6 -1.82 0.97 -16.97
CA VAL A 6 -2.70 0.23 -17.91
C VAL A 6 -2.47 0.21 -19.43
N GLU A 7 -1.69 1.09 -20.05
CA GLU A 7 -1.84 1.32 -21.51
C GLU A 7 -0.96 0.49 -22.45
N VAL A 8 0.11 -0.18 -22.02
CA VAL A 8 1.18 -0.49 -23.01
C VAL A 8 1.18 -1.91 -23.59
N LEU A 9 0.62 -3.00 -23.00
CA LEU A 9 1.01 -4.34 -23.51
C LEU A 9 0.03 -5.48 -23.81
N ARG A 10 -0.84 -6.03 -22.95
CA ARG A 10 -1.32 -7.41 -23.24
C ARG A 10 -2.73 -7.75 -22.75
N THR A 11 -3.67 -7.75 -23.69
CA THR A 11 -4.74 -8.76 -23.91
C THR A 11 -4.94 -9.81 -22.80
N THR A 12 -5.41 -9.38 -21.64
CA THR A 12 -6.02 -10.20 -20.57
C THR A 12 -6.97 -9.28 -19.83
N ASP A 13 -8.11 -9.79 -19.33
CA ASP A 13 -9.18 -8.95 -18.75
C ASP A 13 -8.69 -8.09 -17.57
N HIS A 14 -8.34 -6.84 -17.88
CA HIS A 14 -8.11 -5.79 -16.90
C HIS A 14 -9.45 -5.43 -16.27
N THR A 15 -9.75 -5.99 -15.10
CA THR A 15 -10.90 -5.56 -14.32
C THR A 15 -10.55 -4.30 -13.53
N TYR A 16 -11.54 -3.42 -13.35
CA TYR A 16 -11.43 -2.23 -12.48
C TYR A 16 -10.88 -2.54 -11.08
N ARG A 17 -11.00 -3.81 -10.64
CA ARG A 17 -10.43 -4.30 -9.38
C ARG A 17 -8.92 -4.16 -9.31
N HIS A 18 -8.19 -4.42 -10.40
CA HIS A 18 -6.73 -4.28 -10.43
C HIS A 18 -6.28 -2.80 -10.32
N ASP A 19 -7.06 -1.89 -10.89
CA ASP A 19 -6.81 -0.45 -10.77
C ASP A 19 -7.07 0.03 -9.33
N LEU A 20 -8.16 -0.45 -8.70
CA LEU A 20 -8.46 -0.14 -7.30
C LEU A 20 -7.41 -0.72 -6.33
N GLU A 21 -6.94 -1.95 -6.57
CA GLU A 21 -5.85 -2.55 -5.81
C GLU A 21 -4.54 -1.76 -5.97
N SER A 22 -4.21 -1.35 -7.21
CA SER A 22 -3.03 -0.52 -7.47
C SER A 22 -3.13 0.84 -6.78
N PHE A 23 -4.31 1.47 -6.83
CA PHE A 23 -4.60 2.69 -6.08
C PHE A 23 -4.41 2.50 -4.57
N PHE A 24 -4.90 1.38 -4.03
CA PHE A 24 -4.76 1.09 -2.61
C PHE A 24 -3.30 0.91 -2.18
N TYR A 25 -2.48 0.21 -2.97
CA TYR A 25 -1.03 0.14 -2.72
C TYR A 25 -0.37 1.53 -2.74
N VAL A 26 -0.77 2.41 -3.66
CA VAL A 26 -0.26 3.79 -3.71
C VAL A 26 -0.71 4.59 -2.48
N LEU A 27 -1.96 4.45 -2.04
CA LEU A 27 -2.45 5.11 -0.83
C LEU A 27 -1.63 4.71 0.40
N LEU A 28 -1.44 3.41 0.63
CA LEU A 28 -0.62 2.89 1.74
C LEU A 28 0.83 3.41 1.65
N TRP A 29 1.40 3.42 0.45
CA TRP A 29 2.73 3.97 0.20
C TRP A 29 2.86 5.45 0.55
N MET A 30 1.84 6.25 0.18
CA MET A 30 1.85 7.68 0.47
C MET A 30 1.78 7.94 1.97
N CYS A 31 0.92 7.21 2.69
CA CYS A 31 0.71 7.39 4.12
C CYS A 31 1.86 6.85 4.99
N ALA A 32 2.39 5.65 4.71
CA ALA A 32 3.43 5.02 5.53
C ALA A 32 4.87 5.38 5.11
N ARG A 33 5.09 5.89 3.90
CA ARG A 33 6.46 6.14 3.38
C ARG A 33 6.71 7.56 2.90
N GLN A 34 5.87 8.09 2.02
CA GLN A 34 6.13 9.41 1.42
C GLN A 34 5.82 10.57 2.36
N SER A 35 4.84 10.42 3.25
CA SER A 35 4.49 11.38 4.29
C SER A 35 5.72 11.88 5.08
N TRP A 36 6.60 10.96 5.45
CA TRP A 36 7.84 11.20 6.19
C TRP A 36 8.90 12.00 5.44
N ARG A 37 8.85 12.04 4.09
CA ARG A 37 9.82 12.75 3.25
C ARG A 37 9.32 14.09 2.76
N ASN A 38 8.00 14.28 2.75
CA ASN A 38 7.35 15.42 2.12
C ASN A 38 6.79 16.43 3.14
N GLY A 39 7.12 16.29 4.42
CA GLY A 39 6.73 17.22 5.48
C GLY A 39 5.30 17.05 6.00
N PHE A 40 4.58 16.01 5.57
CA PHE A 40 3.21 15.74 6.06
C PHE A 40 3.17 15.13 7.46
N ALA A 41 4.30 14.63 7.95
CA ALA A 41 4.41 14.00 9.27
C ALA A 41 4.68 15.00 10.42
N GLY A 42 4.69 16.31 10.16
CA GLY A 42 4.96 17.32 11.17
C GLY A 42 6.35 17.17 11.82
N GLU A 43 6.40 17.16 13.15
CA GLU A 43 7.63 16.98 13.94
C GLU A 43 7.90 15.52 14.34
N GLU A 44 7.05 14.57 13.92
CA GLU A 44 7.23 13.16 14.21
C GLU A 44 8.42 12.57 13.44
N THR A 45 9.01 11.50 13.97
CA THR A 45 10.13 10.80 13.33
C THR A 45 9.68 9.51 12.66
N PRO A 46 10.20 9.18 11.45
CA PRO A 46 9.84 7.94 10.78
C PRO A 46 10.29 6.69 11.55
N PRO A 47 9.67 5.53 11.30
CA PRO A 47 10.14 4.27 11.86
C PRO A 47 11.56 3.94 11.39
N LYS A 48 12.35 3.30 12.26
CA LYS A 48 13.75 2.92 11.97
C LYS A 48 13.85 1.98 10.76
N GLU A 49 12.92 1.04 10.65
CA GLU A 49 12.76 0.17 9.48
C GLU A 49 11.29 0.16 9.08
N SER A 50 11.03 0.31 7.78
CA SER A 50 9.68 0.26 7.22
C SER A 50 9.42 -1.11 6.59
N LEU A 51 8.27 -1.69 6.90
CA LEU A 51 7.68 -2.88 6.27
C LEU A 51 7.59 -2.69 4.76
N LEU A 52 7.30 -1.47 4.30
CA LEU A 52 7.18 -1.14 2.87
C LEU A 52 8.52 -1.12 2.14
N ARG A 53 9.67 -1.21 2.83
CA ARG A 53 10.97 -1.42 2.17
C ARG A 53 10.98 -2.65 1.28
N ARG A 54 10.20 -3.68 1.63
CA ARG A 54 10.04 -4.92 0.84
C ARG A 54 9.29 -4.71 -0.47
N TRP A 55 8.60 -3.57 -0.63
CA TRP A 55 7.92 -3.21 -1.88
C TRP A 55 8.85 -2.51 -2.88
N GLU A 56 10.06 -2.13 -2.47
CA GLU A 56 11.06 -1.45 -3.33
C GLU A 56 12.22 -2.35 -3.73
N ILE A 57 12.62 -3.27 -2.85
CA ILE A 57 13.88 -4.02 -2.98
C ILE A 57 13.59 -5.49 -3.30
N GLY A 58 14.27 -6.02 -4.31
CA GLY A 58 14.25 -7.44 -4.65
C GLY A 58 13.75 -7.69 -6.07
N SER A 59 13.45 -8.95 -6.37
CA SER A 59 12.83 -9.33 -7.65
C SER A 59 11.34 -8.95 -7.67
N PHE A 60 10.76 -8.84 -8.86
CA PHE A 60 9.32 -8.58 -8.99
C PHE A 60 8.45 -9.63 -8.29
N LYS A 61 8.88 -10.90 -8.31
CA LYS A 61 8.21 -11.97 -7.57
C LYS A 61 8.23 -11.69 -6.07
N TYR A 62 9.39 -11.33 -5.52
CA TYR A 62 9.51 -11.01 -4.10
C TYR A 62 8.64 -9.81 -3.69
N ILE A 63 8.61 -8.77 -4.51
CA ILE A 63 7.75 -7.59 -4.28
C ILE A 63 6.27 -7.99 -4.30
N ALA A 64 5.86 -8.85 -5.25
CA ALA A 64 4.50 -9.35 -5.33
C ALA A 64 4.13 -10.19 -4.10
N ASP A 65 4.95 -11.16 -3.71
CA ASP A 65 4.75 -12.01 -2.54
C ASP A 65 4.65 -11.16 -1.24
N ALA A 66 5.46 -10.10 -1.14
CA ALA A 66 5.42 -9.18 0.00
C ALA A 66 4.14 -8.33 0.04
N LYS A 67 3.65 -7.88 -1.13
CA LYS A 67 2.37 -7.16 -1.22
C LYS A 67 1.20 -8.06 -0.85
N GLU A 68 1.13 -9.24 -1.46
CA GLU A 68 0.09 -10.24 -1.19
C GLU A 68 0.07 -10.63 0.30
N GLY A 69 1.22 -10.92 0.89
CA GLY A 69 1.32 -11.25 2.31
C GLY A 69 0.85 -10.12 3.24
N HIS A 70 1.02 -8.86 2.83
CA HIS A 70 0.51 -7.71 3.60
C HIS A 70 -1.00 -7.47 3.44
N MET A 71 -1.66 -8.07 2.44
CA MET A 71 -3.12 -8.00 2.28
C MET A 71 -3.83 -9.15 3.02
N THR A 72 -3.09 -9.98 3.75
CA THR A 72 -3.64 -11.03 4.62
C THR A 72 -3.96 -10.50 6.03
N VAL A 73 -4.46 -11.38 6.91
CA VAL A 73 -4.92 -11.05 8.27
C VAL A 73 -3.96 -10.12 9.00
N ASN A 74 -4.48 -8.95 9.38
CA ASN A 74 -3.80 -7.88 10.10
C ASN A 74 -2.60 -7.24 9.39
N GLY A 75 -2.39 -7.52 8.10
CA GLY A 75 -1.25 -6.99 7.35
C GLY A 75 -1.36 -5.49 7.08
N VAL A 76 -2.55 -5.01 6.72
CA VAL A 76 -2.81 -3.57 6.51
C VAL A 76 -2.69 -2.81 7.83
N GLU A 77 -3.23 -3.33 8.92
CA GLU A 77 -3.12 -2.72 10.26
C GLU A 77 -1.68 -2.55 10.71
N ARG A 78 -0.82 -3.54 10.42
CA ARG A 78 0.62 -3.43 10.68
C ARG A 78 1.30 -2.34 9.85
N ILE A 79 0.87 -2.13 8.61
CA ILE A 79 1.36 -1.02 7.77
C ILE A 79 0.87 0.32 8.32
N MET A 80 -0.39 0.40 8.76
CA MET A 80 -0.94 1.63 9.35
C MET A 80 -0.20 2.04 10.62
N GLY A 81 0.37 1.10 11.37
CA GLY A 81 1.28 1.42 12.48
C GLY A 81 2.53 2.22 12.10
N GLU A 82 2.83 2.39 10.82
CA GLU A 82 3.90 3.28 10.30
C GLU A 82 3.40 4.65 9.85
N PHE A 83 2.09 4.92 9.95
CA PHE A 83 1.53 6.22 9.62
C PHE A 83 1.95 7.23 10.70
N SER A 84 2.18 8.47 10.30
CA SER A 84 2.27 9.58 11.26
C SER A 84 0.88 9.92 11.78
N GLY A 85 0.77 10.55 12.96
CA GLY A 85 -0.51 10.96 13.55
C GLY A 85 -1.38 11.81 12.62
N ALA A 86 -0.77 12.55 11.69
CA ALA A 86 -1.47 13.31 10.65
C ALA A 86 -2.43 12.47 9.76
N PHE A 87 -2.28 11.14 9.71
CA PHE A 87 -3.09 10.24 8.88
C PHE A 87 -4.07 9.37 9.68
N GLU A 88 -4.27 9.63 10.98
CA GLU A 88 -5.22 8.87 11.82
C GLU A 88 -6.64 8.86 11.21
N SER A 89 -7.08 9.96 10.60
CA SER A 89 -8.37 10.04 9.92
C SER A 89 -8.49 9.17 8.66
N VAL A 90 -7.37 8.70 8.10
CA VAL A 90 -7.30 7.87 6.89
C VAL A 90 -7.31 6.39 7.20
N GLU A 91 -6.92 5.98 8.41
CA GLU A 91 -6.89 4.56 8.81
C GLU A 91 -8.24 3.84 8.64
N PRO A 92 -9.39 4.41 9.06
CA PRO A 92 -10.68 3.76 8.84
C PRO A 92 -11.03 3.58 7.35
N LEU A 93 -10.54 4.46 6.48
CA LEU A 93 -10.71 4.34 5.04
C LEU A 93 -9.86 3.18 4.50
N CYS A 94 -8.60 3.06 4.93
CA CYS A 94 -7.71 1.98 4.52
C CYS A 94 -8.30 0.60 4.89
N LEU A 95 -8.80 0.43 6.12
CA LEU A 95 -9.48 -0.79 6.55
C LEU A 95 -10.73 -1.11 5.73
N LYS A 96 -11.49 -0.08 5.36
CA LYS A 96 -12.70 -0.28 4.54
C LYS A 96 -12.34 -0.73 3.13
N ILE A 97 -11.32 -0.13 2.52
CA ILE A 97 -10.83 -0.50 1.19
C ILE A 97 -10.25 -1.92 1.21
N GLU A 98 -9.42 -2.25 2.22
CA GLU A 98 -8.89 -3.60 2.42
C GLU A 98 -10.02 -4.63 2.41
N LYS A 99 -11.04 -4.46 3.27
CA LYS A 99 -12.16 -5.42 3.37
C LYS A 99 -12.96 -5.58 2.08
N ILE A 100 -13.06 -4.52 1.27
CA ILE A 100 -13.75 -4.56 -0.02
C ILE A 100 -12.91 -5.29 -1.07
N LEU A 101 -11.60 -5.04 -1.08
CA LEU A 101 -10.69 -5.60 -2.10
C LEU A 101 -10.22 -7.01 -1.75
N PHE A 102 -10.05 -7.33 -0.47
CA PHE A 102 -9.48 -8.58 0.05
C PHE A 102 -10.41 -9.20 1.12
N PRO A 103 -11.59 -9.69 0.74
CA PRO A 103 -12.48 -10.37 1.67
C PRO A 103 -11.80 -11.62 2.23
N LEU A 104 -11.92 -11.84 3.55
CA LEU A 104 -11.33 -12.99 4.25
C LEU A 104 -11.94 -14.34 3.86
N ASP A 105 -13.11 -14.31 3.21
CA ASP A 105 -13.81 -15.47 2.68
C ASP A 105 -14.22 -15.22 1.22
N SER A 106 -13.66 -16.00 0.30
CA SER A 106 -14.22 -16.28 -1.02
C SER A 106 -14.06 -17.76 -1.35
#